data_AF-A0A838MZT7-F1
#
_entry.id   AF-A0A838MZT7-F1
#
_cell.length_a   1.000
_cell.length_b   1.000
_cell.length_c   1.000
_cell.angle_alpha   90.00
_cell.angle_beta   90.00
_cell.angle_gamma   90.00
#
_symmetry.space_group_name_H-M   'P 1'
#
loop_
_entity.id
_entity.type
_entity.pdbx_description
1 polymer ?
#
loop_
_entity_poly.entity_id
_entity_poly.type
_entity_poly.pdbx_seq_one_letter_code
_entity_poly.pdbx_strand_id
1 'polypeptide(L)'
;VLEAWAKLKTEPDAVMFDGQGIAHPRRVGIASHVGLLLNRPTFGCAKSVLTGKYEEPLPERGSWTPLVDPKNGETLGAALRTKTKVQPIYVSPGHLINLEDAINLTLRCDGGYRQPEPTRRAHLLVNALRKAVTSDQ
;
A
#
# COMPACT_ATOMS: atom_id res chain seq x y z
N VAL A 1 3.42 9.69 -12.13
CA VAL A 1 2.34 8.70 -11.94
C VAL A 1 1.26 8.87 -13.00
N LEU A 2 0.61 10.04 -13.11
CA LEU A 2 -0.47 10.27 -14.07
C LEU A 2 -0.06 10.03 -15.54
N GLU A 3 1.15 10.42 -15.93
CA GLU A 3 1.68 10.13 -17.27
C GLU A 3 1.82 8.63 -17.57
N ALA A 4 2.17 7.83 -16.57
CA ALA A 4 2.25 6.38 -16.72
C ALA A 4 0.84 5.77 -16.76
N TRP A 5 -0.08 6.29 -15.95
CA TRP A 5 -1.49 5.92 -15.96
C TRP A 5 -2.14 6.15 -17.33
N ALA A 6 -1.91 7.30 -17.95
CA ALA A 6 -2.43 7.66 -19.26
C ALA A 6 -1.99 6.71 -20.40
N LYS A 7 -0.97 5.88 -20.18
CA LYS A 7 -0.46 4.90 -21.14
C LYS A 7 -1.03 3.48 -20.91
N LEU A 8 -1.83 3.27 -19.87
CA LEU A 8 -2.45 1.97 -19.60
C LEU A 8 -3.46 1.62 -20.70
N LYS A 9 -3.39 0.37 -21.18
CA LYS A 9 -4.37 -0.18 -22.13
C LYS A 9 -5.50 -0.94 -21.43
N THR A 10 -5.33 -1.23 -20.15
CA THR A 10 -6.27 -1.97 -19.30
C THR A 10 -6.68 -1.07 -18.15
N GLU A 11 -7.96 -1.03 -17.84
CA GLU A 11 -8.46 -0.32 -16.66
C GLU A 11 -8.36 -1.22 -15.41
N PRO A 12 -7.58 -0.84 -14.38
CA PRO A 12 -7.54 -1.58 -13.12
C PRO A 12 -8.80 -1.34 -12.28
N ASP A 13 -9.32 -2.38 -11.64
CA ASP A 13 -10.41 -2.28 -10.67
C ASP A 13 -9.98 -1.57 -9.37
N ALA A 14 -8.71 -1.71 -8.99
CA ALA A 14 -8.10 -1.05 -7.86
C ALA A 14 -6.61 -0.79 -8.09
N VAL A 15 -6.07 0.24 -7.42
CA VAL A 15 -4.65 0.61 -7.52
C VAL A 15 -3.98 0.58 -6.15
N MET A 16 -2.98 -0.29 -6.02
CA MET A 16 -2.16 -0.42 -4.82
C MET A 16 -0.88 0.42 -4.96
N PHE A 17 -0.63 1.31 -4.00
CA PHE A 17 0.56 2.16 -3.98
C PHE A 17 1.57 1.66 -2.94
N ASP A 18 2.87 1.68 -3.29
CA ASP A 18 3.96 1.57 -2.30
C ASP A 18 4.10 2.91 -1.55
N GLY A 19 3.22 3.12 -0.58
CA GLY A 19 3.03 4.39 0.11
C GLY A 19 1.79 4.37 1.00
N GLN A 20 1.43 5.52 1.58
CA GLN A 20 0.29 5.64 2.49
C GLN A 20 -0.95 6.20 1.80
N GLY A 21 -2.13 5.84 2.30
CA GLY A 21 -3.41 6.50 2.06
C GLY A 21 -3.76 7.45 3.21
N ILE A 22 -4.87 7.21 3.92
CA ILE A 22 -5.30 8.04 5.06
C ILE A 22 -4.36 7.97 6.27
N ALA A 23 -3.46 6.97 6.34
CA ALA A 23 -2.37 6.89 7.32
C ALA A 23 -1.26 7.92 7.02
N HIS A 24 -1.66 9.18 7.05
CA HIS A 24 -0.84 10.36 6.80
C HIS A 24 -1.21 11.45 7.81
N PRO A 25 -0.27 12.32 8.24
CA PRO A 25 -0.56 13.37 9.23
C PRO A 25 -1.72 14.31 8.85
N ARG A 26 -2.04 14.39 7.56
CA ARG A 26 -3.12 15.20 6.99
C ARG A 26 -4.25 14.38 6.36
N ARG A 27 -4.30 13.06 6.60
CA ARG A 27 -5.26 12.10 6.00
C ARG A 27 -5.25 12.00 4.47
N VAL A 28 -4.26 12.60 3.81
CA VAL A 28 -4.12 12.60 2.35
C VAL A 28 -2.71 12.15 1.97
N GLY A 29 -2.47 10.85 2.03
CA GLY A 29 -1.25 10.23 1.48
C GLY A 29 -1.32 10.07 -0.04
N ILE A 30 -0.26 9.52 -0.65
CA ILE A 30 -0.18 9.37 -2.12
C ILE A 30 -1.32 8.52 -2.69
N ALA A 31 -1.74 7.46 -1.98
CA ALA A 31 -2.83 6.62 -2.45
C ALA A 31 -4.16 7.39 -2.47
N SER A 32 -4.44 8.19 -1.43
CA SER A 32 -5.64 9.05 -1.37
C SER A 32 -5.60 10.15 -2.42
N HIS A 33 -4.47 10.85 -2.52
CA HIS A 33 -4.31 11.98 -3.45
C HIS A 33 -4.45 11.54 -4.91
N VAL A 34 -3.70 10.51 -5.30
CA VAL A 34 -3.79 10.00 -6.68
C VAL A 34 -5.13 9.33 -6.92
N GLY A 35 -5.70 8.63 -5.93
CA GLY A 35 -7.02 8.01 -6.07
C GLY A 35 -8.12 8.98 -6.43
N LEU A 36 -8.11 10.18 -5.83
CA LEU A 36 -9.04 11.25 -6.18
C LEU A 36 -8.90 11.68 -7.65
N LEU A 37 -7.66 11.81 -8.14
CA LEU A 37 -7.39 12.21 -9.52
C LEU A 37 -7.74 11.13 -10.54
N LEU A 38 -7.60 9.86 -10.16
CA LEU A 38 -7.94 8.71 -11.00
C LEU A 38 -9.43 8.36 -10.96
N ASN A 39 -10.15 8.80 -9.92
CA ASN A 39 -11.52 8.38 -9.59
C ASN A 39 -11.68 6.85 -9.60
N ARG A 40 -10.75 6.16 -8.94
CA ARG A 40 -10.72 4.70 -8.83
C ARG A 40 -10.43 4.28 -7.38
N PRO A 41 -10.81 3.06 -6.98
CA PRO A 41 -10.40 2.49 -5.69
C PRO A 41 -8.87 2.47 -5.57
N THR A 42 -8.34 3.07 -4.51
CA THR A 42 -6.90 3.08 -4.23
C THR A 42 -6.60 2.84 -2.77
N PHE A 43 -5.47 2.22 -2.49
CA PHE A 43 -4.97 2.04 -1.13
C PHE A 43 -3.46 1.97 -1.09
N GLY A 44 -2.91 2.30 0.07
CA GLY A 44 -1.49 2.25 0.36
C GLY A 44 -1.07 0.92 0.99
N CYS A 45 0.11 0.42 0.61
CA CYS A 45 0.82 -0.69 1.23
C CYS A 45 2.27 -0.25 1.49
N ALA A 46 2.51 0.34 2.64
CA ALA A 46 3.81 0.93 3.00
C ALA A 46 4.69 -0.05 3.81
N LYS A 47 6.01 0.08 3.65
CA LYS A 47 7.00 -0.77 4.34
C LYS A 47 7.34 -0.30 5.76
N SER A 48 6.97 0.93 6.09
CA SER A 48 7.19 1.59 7.37
C SER A 48 5.96 2.43 7.78
N VAL A 49 5.82 2.67 9.08
CA VAL A 49 4.80 3.58 9.62
C VAL A 49 5.23 5.02 9.36
N LEU A 50 4.32 5.83 8.81
CA LEU A 50 4.50 7.28 8.74
C LEU A 50 3.83 8.00 9.93
N THR A 51 2.65 7.54 10.32
CA THR A 51 1.89 8.05 11.46
C THR A 51 0.96 6.97 12.00
N GLY A 52 0.46 7.18 13.23
CA GLY A 52 -0.31 6.19 13.98
C GLY A 52 0.57 5.27 14.83
N LYS A 53 -0.08 4.56 15.74
CA LYS A 53 0.51 3.51 16.59
C LYS A 53 -0.25 2.21 16.38
N TYR A 54 0.44 1.10 16.57
CA TYR A 54 -0.14 -0.24 16.45
C TYR A 54 0.51 -1.13 17.50
N GLU A 55 -0.20 -2.19 17.89
CA GLU A 55 0.38 -3.31 18.62
C GLU A 55 0.89 -4.34 17.61
N GLU A 56 2.00 -5.03 17.90
CA GLU A 56 2.53 -6.02 16.95
C GLU A 56 1.47 -7.11 16.70
N PRO A 57 1.08 -7.37 15.43
CA PRO A 57 0.10 -8.40 15.14
C PRO A 57 0.66 -9.79 15.43
N LEU A 58 -0.21 -10.79 15.56
CA LEU A 58 0.21 -12.17 15.68
C LEU A 58 1.14 -12.60 14.52
N PRO A 59 2.02 -13.60 14.73
CA PRO A 59 3.04 -13.95 13.75
C PRO A 59 2.49 -14.63 12.49
N GLU A 60 1.25 -15.11 12.49
CA GLU A 60 0.62 -15.83 11.38
C GLU A 60 0.22 -14.89 10.24
N ARG A 61 0.38 -15.37 9.00
CA ARG A 61 -0.13 -14.66 7.82
C ARG A 61 -1.64 -14.40 7.95
N GLY A 62 -2.05 -13.17 7.65
CA GLY A 62 -3.43 -12.70 7.73
C GLY A 62 -3.72 -11.96 9.04
N SER A 63 -2.92 -12.16 10.09
CA SER A 63 -3.11 -11.44 11.35
C SER A 63 -2.79 -9.96 11.17
N TRP A 64 -3.61 -9.10 11.78
CA TRP A 64 -3.42 -7.66 11.74
C TRP A 64 -3.93 -7.00 13.01
N THR A 65 -3.42 -5.80 13.25
CA THR A 65 -3.85 -4.90 14.33
C THR A 65 -4.13 -3.52 13.75
N PRO A 66 -5.07 -2.76 14.32
CA PRO A 66 -5.38 -1.43 13.83
C PRO A 66 -4.18 -0.49 14.00
N LEU A 67 -3.93 0.31 12.97
CA LEU A 67 -3.03 1.45 13.03
C LEU A 67 -3.85 2.67 13.44
N VAL A 68 -3.69 3.14 14.67
CA VAL A 68 -4.58 4.12 15.31
C VAL A 68 -3.86 5.45 15.51
N ASP A 69 -4.54 6.57 15.25
CA ASP A 69 -4.03 7.89 15.61
C ASP A 69 -4.06 8.07 17.15
N PRO A 70 -2.90 8.28 17.80
CA PRO A 70 -2.85 8.40 19.25
C PRO A 70 -3.55 9.65 19.81
N LYS A 71 -3.89 10.63 18.97
CA LYS A 71 -4.52 11.89 19.41
C LYS A 71 -6.02 11.76 19.61
N ASN A 72 -6.69 10.97 18.77
CA ASN A 72 -8.15 10.91 18.73
C ASN A 72 -8.72 9.48 18.65
N GLY A 73 -7.88 8.45 18.59
CA GLY A 73 -8.33 7.05 18.52
C GLY A 73 -8.84 6.62 17.13
N GLU A 74 -8.68 7.44 16.10
CA GLU A 74 -9.12 7.14 14.74
C GLU A 74 -8.30 6.00 14.13
N THR A 75 -8.97 5.00 13.52
CA THR A 75 -8.29 3.93 12.78
C THR A 75 -7.86 4.45 11.41
N LEU A 76 -6.55 4.53 11.19
CA LEU A 76 -5.92 5.01 9.95
C LEU A 76 -5.60 3.89 8.96
N GLY A 77 -5.54 2.65 9.43
CA GLY A 77 -5.08 1.54 8.64
C GLY A 77 -4.89 0.28 9.48
N ALA A 78 -4.05 -0.63 8.98
CA ALA A 78 -3.69 -1.87 9.65
C ALA A 78 -2.19 -2.14 9.53
N ALA A 79 -1.59 -2.64 10.61
CA ALA A 79 -0.33 -3.38 10.55
C ALA A 79 -0.66 -4.83 10.21
N LEU A 80 -0.40 -5.24 8.97
CA LEU A 80 -0.82 -6.52 8.41
C LEU A 80 0.36 -7.47 8.22
N ARG A 81 0.22 -8.70 8.74
CA ARG A 81 1.15 -9.80 8.51
C ARG A 81 0.86 -10.48 7.18
N THR A 82 1.53 -10.07 6.11
CA THR A 82 1.43 -10.74 4.79
C THR A 82 2.26 -12.03 4.70
N LYS A 83 3.27 -12.18 5.56
CA LYS A 83 4.11 -13.38 5.62
C LYS A 83 4.40 -13.78 7.06
N THR A 84 4.22 -15.06 7.36
CA THR A 84 4.40 -15.62 8.71
C THR A 84 5.79 -15.31 9.26
N LYS A 85 5.86 -14.81 10.50
CA LYS A 85 7.10 -14.44 11.23
C LYS A 85 7.97 -13.38 10.52
N VAL A 86 7.40 -12.61 9.59
CA VAL A 86 8.09 -11.50 8.91
C VAL A 86 7.43 -10.18 9.30
N GLN A 87 8.23 -9.11 9.38
CA GLN A 87 7.78 -7.75 9.67
C GLN A 87 6.52 -7.36 8.89
N PRO A 88 5.51 -6.73 9.52
CA PRO A 88 4.25 -6.42 8.88
C PRO A 88 4.43 -5.39 7.75
N ILE A 89 3.40 -5.25 6.92
CA ILE A 89 3.21 -4.14 5.99
C ILE A 89 2.07 -3.26 6.51
N TYR A 90 2.09 -1.97 6.20
CA TYR A 90 1.11 -1.02 6.72
C TYR A 90 0.13 -0.66 5.62
N VAL A 91 -1.09 -1.17 5.76
CA VAL A 91 -2.17 -1.00 4.79
C VAL A 91 -3.05 0.16 5.23
N SER A 92 -3.34 1.11 4.34
CA SER A 92 -4.27 2.20 4.64
C SER A 92 -5.16 2.54 3.43
N PRO A 93 -6.47 2.75 3.63
CA PRO A 93 -7.38 3.17 2.56
C PRO A 93 -6.91 4.44 1.88
N GLY A 94 -7.06 4.52 0.56
CA GLY A 94 -6.76 5.70 -0.23
C GLY A 94 -8.04 6.46 -0.58
N HIS A 95 -8.73 5.99 -1.62
CA HIS A 95 -9.97 6.54 -2.17
C HIS A 95 -10.91 5.40 -2.58
N LEU A 96 -12.23 5.58 -2.41
CA LEU A 96 -13.29 4.62 -2.82
C LEU A 96 -13.07 3.16 -2.39
N ILE A 97 -12.41 2.94 -1.24
CA ILE A 97 -12.20 1.61 -0.68
C ILE A 97 -12.21 1.70 0.85
N ASN A 98 -12.74 0.70 1.53
CA ASN A 98 -12.66 0.59 2.99
C ASN A 98 -11.40 -0.20 3.41
N LEU A 99 -11.13 -0.24 4.72
CA LEU A 99 -9.95 -0.91 5.26
C LEU A 99 -9.99 -2.43 5.06
N GLU A 100 -11.15 -3.05 5.24
CA GLU A 100 -11.32 -4.50 5.13
C GLU A 100 -11.00 -4.99 3.70
N ASP A 101 -11.53 -4.31 2.69
CA ASP A 101 -11.27 -4.60 1.28
C ASP A 101 -9.80 -4.37 0.91
N ALA A 102 -9.18 -3.31 1.44
CA ALA A 102 -7.76 -3.05 1.24
C ALA A 102 -6.89 -4.19 1.83
N ILE A 103 -7.21 -4.68 3.03
CA ILE A 103 -6.53 -5.83 3.66
C ILE A 103 -6.75 -7.10 2.83
N ASN A 104 -7.99 -7.37 2.44
CA ASN A 104 -8.35 -8.56 1.66
C ASN A 104 -7.64 -8.60 0.31
N LEU A 105 -7.61 -7.48 -0.43
CA LEU A 105 -6.85 -7.36 -1.68
C LEU A 105 -5.36 -7.53 -1.45
N THR A 106 -4.81 -6.97 -0.37
CA THR A 106 -3.40 -7.12 -0.02
C THR A 106 -3.03 -8.59 0.15
N LEU A 107 -3.82 -9.36 0.91
CA LEU A 107 -3.59 -10.79 1.14
C LEU A 107 -3.81 -11.62 -0.14
N ARG A 108 -4.80 -11.30 -0.96
CA ARG A 108 -5.02 -12.01 -2.24
C ARG A 108 -3.89 -11.77 -3.25
N CYS A 109 -3.20 -10.64 -3.14
CA CYS A 109 -2.13 -10.25 -4.04
C CYS A 109 -0.72 -10.47 -3.46
N ASP A 110 -0.55 -11.05 -2.27
CA ASP A 110 0.77 -11.09 -1.63
C ASP A 110 1.78 -12.05 -2.29
N GLY A 111 1.29 -13.07 -2.99
CA GLY A 111 2.11 -14.07 -3.68
C GLY A 111 3.09 -14.81 -2.75
N GLY A 112 2.82 -14.85 -1.44
CA GLY A 112 3.74 -15.42 -0.44
C GLY A 112 4.95 -14.53 -0.09
N TYR A 113 4.98 -13.28 -0.55
CA TYR A 113 6.00 -12.29 -0.22
C TYR A 113 5.51 -11.31 0.86
N ARG A 114 6.46 -10.59 1.49
CA ARG A 114 6.12 -9.50 2.42
C ARG A 114 5.42 -8.35 1.68
N GLN A 115 5.93 -7.98 0.51
CA GLN A 115 5.37 -6.93 -0.34
C GLN A 115 4.47 -7.56 -1.39
N PRO A 116 3.23 -7.08 -1.57
CA PRO A 116 2.33 -7.66 -2.54
C PRO A 116 2.83 -7.54 -3.97
N GLU A 117 2.41 -8.49 -4.79
CA GLU A 117 2.87 -8.68 -6.15
C GLU A 117 2.73 -7.40 -7.03
N PRO A 118 1.63 -6.61 -6.97
CA PRO A 118 1.52 -5.39 -7.78
C PRO A 118 2.65 -4.39 -7.49
N THR A 119 2.90 -4.06 -6.22
CA THR A 119 3.92 -3.09 -5.82
C THR A 119 5.33 -3.68 -5.93
N ARG A 120 5.49 -4.98 -5.65
CA ARG A 120 6.75 -5.70 -5.83
C ARG A 120 7.19 -5.71 -7.30
N ARG A 121 6.30 -6.00 -8.25
CA ARG A 121 6.61 -5.98 -9.69
C ARG A 121 6.94 -4.56 -10.17
N ALA A 122 6.19 -3.55 -9.73
CA ALA A 122 6.49 -2.16 -10.04
C ALA A 122 7.89 -1.75 -9.54
N HIS A 123 8.25 -2.15 -8.31
CA HIS A 123 9.58 -1.90 -7.74
C HIS A 123 10.69 -2.58 -8.54
N LEU A 124 10.53 -3.85 -8.90
CA LEU A 124 11.51 -4.60 -9.70
C LEU A 124 11.72 -3.96 -11.08
N LEU A 125 10.64 -3.58 -11.76
CA LEU A 125 10.70 -2.93 -13.08
C LEU A 125 11.44 -1.59 -13.02
N VAL A 126 11.08 -0.72 -12.07
CA VAL A 126 11.74 0.60 -11.93
C VAL A 126 13.22 0.43 -11.62
N ASN A 127 13.60 -0.53 -10.79
CA ASN A 127 15.01 -0.80 -10.51
C ASN A 127 15.78 -1.33 -11.73
N ALA A 128 15.16 -2.19 -12.54
CA ALA A 128 15.77 -2.67 -13.78
C ALA A 128 15.99 -1.54 -14.79
N LEU A 129 14.98 -0.67 -14.98
CA LEU A 129 15.07 0.49 -15.86
C LEU A 129 16.14 1.49 -15.42
N ARG A 130 16.23 1.77 -14.10
CA ARG A 130 17.28 2.66 -13.56
C ARG A 130 18.68 2.14 -13.86
N LYS A 131 18.92 0.84 -13.70
CA LYS A 131 20.23 0.23 -14.00
C LYS A 131 20.59 0.33 -15.48
N ALA A 132 19.63 0.11 -16.39
CA ALA A 132 19.86 0.22 -17.82
C ALA A 132 20.19 1.66 -18.25
N VAL A 133 19.50 2.66 -17.69
CA VAL A 133 19.80 4.08 -17.97
C VAL A 133 21.20 4.46 -17.49
N THR A 134 21.67 3.90 -16.36
CA THR A 134 23.02 4.17 -15.85
C THR A 134 24.12 3.45 -16.61
N SER A 135 23.83 2.35 -17.33
CA SER A 135 24.81 1.66 -18.17
C SER A 135 24.98 2.25 -19.57
N ASP A 136 24.02 3.07 -20.02
CA ASP A 136 24.05 3.77 -21.31
C ASP A 136 24.60 5.21 -21.20
N GLN A 137 25.12 5.60 -20.04
CA GLN A 137 25.86 6.86 -19.79
C GLN A 137 27.31 6.57 -19.40
#